data_AF-A0A316GE32-F1
#
_entry.id   AF-A0A316GE32-F1
#
_cell.length_a   1.000
_cell.length_b   1.000
_cell.length_c   1.000
_cell.angle_alpha   90.00
_cell.angle_beta   90.00
_cell.angle_gamma   90.00
#
_symmetry.space_group_name_H-M   'P 1'
#
loop_
_entity.id
_entity.type
_entity.pdbx_description
1 polymer ?
#
loop_
_entity_poly.entity_id
_entity_poly.type
_entity_poly.pdbx_seq_one_letter_code
_entity_poly.pdbx_strand_id
1 'polypeptide(L)'
;MTALVCGHALAGSDVSPGWAEVSAVFTERCIMCHSAIAGASKGLRLDDYDAALIGSERGVVLIPGKAEESELIRRLRGQSVPRMPFLSRPLAEEEIVLIEGWIAAGLPK
;
A
#
# COMPACT_ATOMS: atom_id res chain seq x y z
N MET A 1 -45.64 -2.32 -28.40
CA MET A 1 -44.65 -1.22 -28.43
C MET A 1 -43.66 -1.52 -27.32
N THR A 2 -42.51 -2.06 -27.70
CA THR A 2 -41.48 -2.56 -26.77
C THR A 2 -40.42 -1.48 -26.58
N ALA A 3 -39.84 -1.49 -25.38
CA ALA A 3 -38.61 -0.80 -24.95
C ALA A 3 -38.81 0.69 -24.54
N LEU A 4 -38.14 1.20 -23.52
CA LEU A 4 -36.74 1.00 -23.16
C LEU A 4 -36.57 1.13 -21.62
N VAL A 5 -35.85 0.19 -21.01
CA VAL A 5 -35.30 0.35 -19.66
C VAL A 5 -34.02 1.16 -19.79
N CYS A 6 -33.96 2.37 -19.24
CA CYS A 6 -32.70 3.08 -19.03
C CYS A 6 -32.13 2.67 -17.67
N GLY A 7 -31.35 1.59 -17.66
CA GLY A 7 -30.45 1.29 -16.56
C GLY A 7 -29.25 2.23 -16.64
N HIS A 8 -29.10 3.12 -15.67
CA HIS A 8 -27.84 3.83 -15.47
C HIS A 8 -26.90 2.89 -14.71
N ALA A 9 -26.02 2.23 -15.44
CA ALA A 9 -24.86 1.59 -14.86
C ALA A 9 -23.95 2.69 -14.28
N LEU A 10 -23.77 2.70 -12.96
CA LEU A 10 -22.76 3.50 -12.31
C LEU A 10 -21.40 2.89 -12.65
N ALA A 11 -20.66 3.53 -13.54
CA ALA A 11 -19.26 3.24 -13.77
C ALA A 11 -18.49 3.52 -12.47
N GLY A 12 -17.97 2.47 -11.84
CA GLY A 12 -16.86 2.61 -10.89
C GLY A 12 -15.69 3.19 -11.67
N SER A 13 -15.14 4.31 -11.23
CA SER A 13 -14.04 4.98 -11.90
C SER A 13 -12.81 4.07 -11.91
N ASP A 14 -12.27 3.80 -13.11
CA ASP A 14 -10.99 3.12 -13.38
C ASP A 14 -9.78 3.94 -12.88
N VAL A 15 -9.78 4.35 -11.61
CA VAL A 15 -8.68 5.08 -10.99
C VAL A 15 -8.02 4.14 -9.99
N SER A 16 -6.81 3.69 -10.32
CA SER A 16 -5.97 3.00 -9.36
C SER A 16 -5.69 3.88 -8.14
N PRO A 17 -5.61 3.32 -6.93
CA PRO A 17 -5.39 4.12 -5.72
C PRO A 17 -4.06 4.87 -5.80
N GLY A 18 -4.03 6.10 -5.24
CA GLY A 18 -2.86 6.96 -5.17
C GLY A 18 -2.20 6.95 -3.79
N TRP A 19 -1.19 7.81 -3.63
CA TRP A 19 -0.51 7.98 -2.35
C TRP A 19 -1.43 8.56 -1.29
N ALA A 20 -2.39 9.42 -1.67
CA ALA A 20 -3.34 10.02 -0.74
C ALA A 20 -4.12 8.95 0.04
N GLU A 21 -4.66 7.93 -0.63
CA GLU A 21 -5.38 6.84 0.01
C GLU A 21 -4.44 5.91 0.80
N VAL A 22 -3.30 5.53 0.22
CA VAL A 22 -2.35 4.61 0.85
C VAL A 22 -1.68 5.22 2.10
N SER A 23 -1.37 6.52 2.05
CA SER A 23 -0.73 7.23 3.17
C SER A 23 -1.62 7.30 4.41
N ALA A 24 -2.95 7.24 4.26
CA ALA A 24 -3.87 7.13 5.39
C ALA A 24 -3.66 5.81 6.14
N VAL A 25 -3.57 4.68 5.41
CA VAL A 25 -3.25 3.37 5.99
C VAL A 25 -1.86 3.39 6.65
N PHE A 26 -0.85 3.95 5.97
CA PHE A 26 0.49 4.03 6.56
C PHE A 26 0.52 4.88 7.83
N THR A 27 -0.22 5.98 7.86
CA THR A 27 -0.34 6.86 9.04
C THR A 27 -0.95 6.12 10.22
N GLU A 28 -1.95 5.28 10.01
CA GLU A 28 -2.59 4.53 11.09
C GLU A 28 -1.79 3.30 11.52
N ARG A 29 -1.15 2.61 10.55
CA ARG A 29 -0.66 1.24 10.74
C ARG A 29 0.87 1.10 10.77
N CYS A 30 1.63 2.09 10.29
CA CYS A 30 3.05 1.93 9.99
C CYS A 30 3.98 2.97 10.61
N ILE A 31 3.59 4.25 10.64
CA ILE A 31 4.51 5.35 10.96
C ILE A 31 4.99 5.36 12.41
N MET A 32 4.34 4.61 13.32
CA MET A 32 4.82 4.42 14.70
C MET A 32 6.25 3.88 14.74
N CYS A 33 6.66 3.12 13.73
CA CYS A 33 8.02 2.58 13.59
C CYS A 33 8.72 3.03 12.31
N HIS A 34 7.99 3.29 11.22
CA HIS A 34 8.53 3.57 9.89
C HIS A 34 8.33 5.04 9.48
N SER A 35 8.79 5.96 10.33
CA SER A 35 8.75 7.41 10.06
C SER A 35 10.04 8.11 10.52
N ALA A 36 10.23 9.37 10.11
CA ALA A 36 11.39 10.16 10.55
C ALA A 36 11.43 10.25 12.07
N ILE A 37 10.26 10.57 12.64
CA ILE A 37 10.10 10.85 14.06
C ILE A 37 10.31 9.58 14.88
N ALA A 38 9.88 8.43 14.37
CA ALA A 38 10.07 7.13 15.02
C ALA A 38 11.48 6.52 14.82
N GLY A 39 12.38 7.22 14.11
CA GLY A 39 13.74 6.73 13.82
C GLY A 39 13.82 5.73 12.66
N ALA A 40 12.75 5.56 11.88
CA ALA A 40 12.69 4.77 10.66
C ALA A 40 13.29 3.37 10.80
N SER A 41 12.56 2.44 11.41
CA SER A 41 13.04 1.07 11.62
C SER A 41 13.56 0.45 10.32
N LYS A 42 14.83 0.02 10.35
CA LYS A 42 15.60 -0.47 9.19
C LYS A 42 15.73 0.56 8.06
N GLY A 43 15.79 1.84 8.40
CA GLY A 43 15.85 2.97 7.47
C GLY A 43 14.60 3.18 6.60
N LEU A 44 13.53 2.39 6.80
CA LEU A 44 12.33 2.49 5.98
C LEU A 44 11.42 3.61 6.48
N ARG A 45 11.05 4.49 5.55
CA ARG A 45 10.12 5.61 5.72
C ARG A 45 8.85 5.35 4.93
N LEU A 46 7.70 5.43 5.60
CA LEU A 46 6.36 5.27 4.99
C LEU A 46 5.44 6.47 5.25
N ASP A 47 5.99 7.53 5.86
CA ASP A 47 5.36 8.81 6.16
C ASP A 47 5.58 9.88 5.06
N ASP A 48 6.39 9.56 4.05
CA ASP A 48 6.69 10.43 2.91
C ASP A 48 6.82 9.57 1.64
N TYR A 49 6.25 10.05 0.53
CA TYR A 49 6.21 9.29 -0.71
C TYR A 49 7.62 9.08 -1.28
N ASP A 50 8.40 10.16 -1.41
CA ASP A 50 9.70 10.09 -2.06
C ASP A 50 10.66 9.23 -1.21
N ALA A 51 10.56 9.32 0.12
CA ALA A 51 11.30 8.46 1.03
C ALA A 51 10.87 6.98 0.99
N ALA A 52 9.58 6.68 0.80
CA ALA A 52 9.10 5.31 0.63
C ALA A 52 9.69 4.64 -0.62
N LEU A 53 9.90 5.40 -1.70
CA LEU A 53 10.51 4.90 -2.93
C LEU A 53 12.02 4.62 -2.81
N ILE A 54 12.72 5.29 -1.88
CA ILE A 54 14.13 5.00 -1.58
C ILE A 54 14.27 3.59 -1.00
N GLY A 55 13.29 3.14 -0.21
CA GLY A 55 13.26 1.81 0.39
C GLY A 55 13.89 1.77 1.79
N SER A 56 14.53 0.66 2.12
CA SER A 56 15.10 0.39 3.44
C SER A 56 16.62 0.25 3.38
N GLU A 57 17.28 0.09 4.54
CA GLU A 57 18.68 -0.32 4.65
C GLU A 57 19.00 -1.62 3.89
N ARG A 58 17.99 -2.45 3.62
CA ARG A 58 18.13 -3.72 2.87
C ARG A 58 17.80 -3.56 1.38
N GLY A 59 17.59 -2.34 0.91
CA GLY A 59 17.25 -2.03 -0.48
C GLY A 59 15.75 -1.85 -0.71
N VAL A 60 15.35 -2.10 -1.96
CA VAL A 60 14.01 -1.81 -2.50
C VAL A 60 12.93 -2.55 -1.73
N VAL A 61 11.91 -1.80 -1.29
CA VAL A 61 10.75 -2.33 -0.56
C VAL A 61 9.47 -2.34 -1.42
N LEU A 62 9.37 -1.39 -2.35
CA LEU A 62 8.26 -1.21 -3.27
C LEU A 62 8.79 -1.37 -4.70
N ILE A 63 8.24 -2.32 -5.46
CA ILE A 63 8.62 -2.57 -6.85
C ILE A 63 7.44 -2.14 -7.75
N PRO A 64 7.57 -1.03 -8.49
CA PRO A 64 6.50 -0.53 -9.36
C PRO A 64 5.99 -1.62 -10.31
N GLY A 65 4.68 -1.84 -10.36
CA GLY A 65 4.05 -2.85 -11.22
C GLY A 65 4.15 -4.29 -10.71
N LYS A 66 4.85 -4.55 -9.59
CA LYS A 66 5.13 -5.90 -9.09
C LYS A 66 4.81 -6.01 -7.60
N ALA A 67 3.52 -5.94 -7.27
CA ALA A 67 3.03 -5.98 -5.90
C ALA A 67 3.49 -7.25 -5.15
N GLU A 68 3.31 -8.43 -5.73
CA GLU A 68 3.65 -9.72 -5.10
C GLU A 68 5.16 -9.90 -4.86
N GLU A 69 6.00 -9.27 -5.68
CA GLU A 69 7.46 -9.29 -5.51
C GLU A 69 7.94 -8.24 -4.50
N SER A 70 7.10 -7.25 -4.16
CA SER A 70 7.46 -6.16 -3.25
C SER A 70 7.57 -6.65 -1.81
N GLU A 71 8.68 -6.33 -1.15
CA GLU A 71 8.93 -6.78 0.22
C GLU A 71 7.86 -6.28 1.20
N LEU A 72 7.27 -5.09 0.98
CA LEU A 72 6.15 -4.62 1.80
C LEU A 72 4.98 -5.61 1.78
N ILE A 73 4.52 -6.04 0.61
CA ILE A 73 3.39 -6.97 0.49
C ILE A 73 3.73 -8.32 1.09
N ARG A 74 4.92 -8.85 0.80
CA ARG A 74 5.40 -10.11 1.38
C ARG A 74 5.39 -10.06 2.92
N ARG A 75 5.72 -8.92 3.52
CA ARG A 75 5.66 -8.71 4.97
C ARG A 75 4.24 -8.62 5.49
N LEU A 76 3.34 -7.91 4.80
CA LEU A 76 1.92 -7.78 5.18
C LEU A 76 1.20 -9.13 5.11
N ARG A 77 1.47 -9.91 4.07
CA ARG A 77 0.95 -11.27 3.84
C ARG A 77 1.62 -12.35 4.70
N GLY A 78 2.65 -12.01 5.47
CA GLY A 78 3.38 -12.97 6.31
C GLY A 78 4.27 -13.96 5.54
N GLN A 79 4.54 -13.69 4.26
CA GLN A 79 5.44 -14.47 3.41
C GLN A 79 6.93 -14.12 3.64
N SER A 80 7.21 -13.03 4.36
CA SER A 80 8.54 -12.61 4.80
C SER A 80 8.54 -12.23 6.28
N VAL A 81 9.66 -12.48 6.98
CA VAL A 81 9.76 -12.40 8.45
C VAL A 81 10.70 -11.31 8.96
N PRO A 82 10.36 -10.59 10.05
CA PRO A 82 9.04 -10.59 10.71
C PRO A 82 7.90 -10.08 9.81
N ARG A 83 6.71 -10.64 10.02
CA ARG A 83 5.43 -10.16 9.45
C ARG A 83 5.14 -8.75 9.97
N MET A 84 4.57 -7.91 9.12
CA MET A 84 4.15 -6.56 9.47
C MET A 84 2.63 -6.43 9.54
N PRO A 85 2.09 -5.60 10.46
CA PRO A 85 2.84 -4.84 11.48
C PRO A 85 3.38 -5.78 12.57
N PHE A 86 4.57 -5.46 13.12
CA PHE A 86 5.28 -6.32 14.05
C PHE A 86 4.56 -6.41 15.41
N LEU A 87 4.36 -7.63 15.92
CA LEU A 87 3.68 -7.90 17.19
C LEU A 87 2.30 -7.24 17.36
N SER A 88 1.66 -6.83 16.25
CA SER A 88 0.32 -6.27 16.23
C SER A 88 -0.62 -7.14 15.41
N ARG A 89 -1.91 -6.76 15.37
CA ARG A 89 -2.89 -7.39 14.49
C ARG A 89 -2.51 -7.15 13.03
N PRO A 90 -2.75 -8.14 12.14
CA PRO A 90 -2.66 -7.92 10.70
C PRO A 90 -3.50 -6.73 10.24
N LEU A 91 -3.19 -6.18 9.07
CA LEU A 91 -4.08 -5.26 8.37
C LEU A 91 -5.36 -6.01 7.97
N ALA A 92 -6.44 -5.26 7.76
CA ALA A 92 -7.62 -5.78 7.09
C ALA A 92 -7.27 -6.14 5.63
N GLU A 93 -7.99 -7.08 5.05
CA GLU A 93 -7.73 -7.55 3.68
C GLU A 93 -7.83 -6.40 2.68
N GLU A 94 -8.80 -5.51 2.88
CA GLU A 94 -9.08 -4.36 2.03
C GLU A 94 -7.94 -3.34 2.05
N GLU A 95 -7.28 -3.14 3.20
CA GLU A 95 -6.10 -2.27 3.31
C GLU A 95 -4.91 -2.85 2.56
N ILE A 96 -4.71 -4.17 2.62
CA ILE A 96 -3.62 -4.82 1.89
C ILE A 96 -3.89 -4.75 0.38
N VAL A 97 -5.12 -5.02 -0.06
CA VAL A 97 -5.54 -4.91 -1.46
C VAL A 97 -5.37 -3.48 -1.98
N LEU A 98 -5.66 -2.46 -1.17
CA LEU A 98 -5.41 -1.06 -1.53
C LEU A 98 -3.92 -0.80 -1.83
N ILE A 99 -3.04 -1.25 -0.94
CA ILE A 99 -1.58 -1.09 -1.10
C ILE A 99 -1.08 -1.91 -2.30
N GLU A 100 -1.56 -3.14 -2.48
CA GLU A 100 -1.23 -3.99 -3.62
C GLU A 100 -1.63 -3.32 -4.94
N GLY A 101 -2.84 -2.77 -5.01
CA GLY A 101 -3.35 -2.05 -6.17
C GLY A 101 -2.50 -0.82 -6.50
N TRP A 102 -2.09 -0.06 -5.48
CA TRP A 102 -1.22 1.12 -5.67
C TRP A 102 0.15 0.73 -6.21
N ILE A 103 0.76 -0.34 -5.67
CA ILE A 103 2.04 -0.86 -6.18
C ILE A 103 1.90 -1.39 -7.61
N ALA A 104 0.85 -2.16 -7.88
CA ALA A 104 0.56 -2.71 -9.22
C ALA A 104 0.33 -1.62 -10.26
N ALA A 105 -0.25 -0.49 -9.86
CA ALA A 105 -0.45 0.68 -10.72
C ALA A 105 0.82 1.52 -10.97
N GLY A 106 1.96 1.12 -10.39
CA GLY A 106 3.23 1.82 -10.59
C GLY A 106 3.47 2.96 -9.60
N LEU A 107 2.83 2.92 -8.43
CA LEU A 107 3.02 3.86 -7.33
C LEU A 107 2.61 5.31 -7.69
N PRO A 108 1.44 5.59 -8.28
CA PRO A 108 1.02 6.96 -8.54
C PRO A 108 0.98 7.78 -7.24
N LYS A 109 1.33 9.07 -7.33
CA LYS A 109 1.11 10.02 -6.23
C LYS A 109 -0.39 10.27 -6.07
#